data_AF-A0A662MFY0-F1
#
_entry.id   AF-A0A662MFY0-F1
#
_cell.length_a   1.000
_cell.length_b   1.000
_cell.length_c   1.000
_cell.angle_alpha   90.00
_cell.angle_beta   90.00
_cell.angle_gamma   90.00
#
_symmetry.space_group_name_H-M   'P 1'
#
loop_
_entity.id
_entity.type
_entity.pdbx_description
1 polymer ?
#
loop_
_entity_poly.entity_id
_entity_poly.type
_entity_poly.pdbx_seq_one_letter_code
_entity_poly.pdbx_strand_id
1 'polypeptide(L)'
;MSRFSTEVRVNASPSEVLRVSNNILREMDLLFEDRDRDLLLFREKLRFDPFNPVEVKIRVREDGAGSRVELEGVNPGEGPYQESHVKTLIFELMDRLEDTVAGRFDDEKEVPPRDPEIARELDLLGKLFERGVLTEEEFRRSKSKLLE
;
A
#
# COMPACT_ATOMS: atom_id res chain seq x y z
N MET A 1 -21.60 2.50 17.67
CA MET A 1 -20.38 1.81 17.21
C MET A 1 -20.62 1.11 15.88
N SER A 2 -19.86 1.46 14.85
CA SER A 2 -19.89 0.83 13.53
C SER A 2 -18.57 0.10 13.26
N ARG A 3 -18.63 -1.13 12.73
CA ARG A 3 -17.45 -1.94 12.41
C ARG A 3 -17.66 -2.62 11.07
N PHE A 4 -16.62 -2.64 10.25
CA PHE A 4 -16.57 -3.40 9.01
C PHE A 4 -15.22 -4.10 8.89
N SER A 5 -15.24 -5.34 8.44
CA SER A 5 -14.02 -6.13 8.22
C SER A 5 -14.12 -6.90 6.92
N THR A 6 -13.04 -6.92 6.15
CA THR A 6 -12.91 -7.71 4.93
C THR A 6 -11.54 -8.37 4.87
N GLU A 7 -11.39 -9.39 4.03
CA GLU A 7 -10.14 -10.10 3.79
C GLU A 7 -9.86 -10.10 2.28
N VAL A 8 -8.61 -9.82 1.92
CA VAL A 8 -8.13 -9.92 0.54
C VAL A 8 -6.85 -10.75 0.49
N ARG A 9 -6.68 -11.50 -0.61
CA ARG A 9 -5.45 -12.24 -0.90
C ARG A 9 -4.68 -11.52 -1.97
N VAL A 10 -3.41 -11.26 -1.70
CA VAL A 10 -2.51 -10.57 -2.61
C VAL A 10 -1.28 -11.40 -2.85
N ASN A 11 -0.77 -11.41 -4.08
CA ASN A 11 0.39 -12.21 -4.45
C ASN A 11 1.73 -11.56 -4.06
N ALA A 12 1.78 -10.82 -2.95
CA ALA A 12 2.98 -10.11 -2.50
C ALA A 12 3.44 -10.60 -1.12
N SER A 13 4.71 -10.37 -0.79
CA SER A 13 5.25 -10.72 0.54
C SER A 13 4.65 -9.86 1.65
N PRO A 14 4.56 -10.33 2.91
CA PRO A 14 3.97 -9.55 3.99
C PRO A 14 4.66 -8.19 4.20
N SER A 15 5.99 -8.16 4.08
CA SER A 15 6.79 -6.93 4.18
C SER A 15 6.45 -5.92 3.09
N GLU A 16 6.19 -6.39 1.87
CA GLU A 16 5.80 -5.54 0.76
C GLU A 16 4.40 -4.98 0.95
N VAL A 17 3.45 -5.84 1.35
CA VAL A 17 2.08 -5.43 1.63
C VAL A 17 2.04 -4.37 2.73
N LEU A 18 2.80 -4.54 3.81
CA LEU A 18 2.90 -3.56 4.89
C LEU A 18 3.47 -2.22 4.38
N ARG A 19 4.49 -2.27 3.51
CA ARG A 19 5.07 -1.06 2.89
C ARG A 19 4.06 -0.33 2.01
N VAL A 20 3.37 -1.06 1.14
CA VAL A 20 2.34 -0.51 0.23
C VAL A 20 1.18 0.07 1.03
N SER A 21 0.66 -0.69 2.00
CA SER A 21 -0.44 -0.26 2.86
C SER A 21 -0.10 1.04 3.60
N ASN A 22 1.10 1.16 4.16
CA ASN A 22 1.55 2.39 4.82
C ASN A 22 1.58 3.60 3.87
N ASN A 23 1.97 3.42 2.61
CA ASN A 23 1.96 4.51 1.62
C ASN A 23 0.52 4.91 1.27
N ILE A 24 -0.35 3.95 0.95
CA ILE A 24 -1.76 4.19 0.61
C ILE A 24 -2.46 4.94 1.75
N LEU A 25 -2.29 4.49 3.00
CA LEU A 25 -2.96 5.09 4.15
C LEU A 25 -2.47 6.53 4.41
N ARG A 26 -1.20 6.83 4.12
CA ARG A 26 -0.67 8.20 4.18
C ARG A 26 -1.27 9.09 3.08
N GLU A 27 -1.46 8.57 1.88
CA GLU A 27 -2.13 9.28 0.77
C GLU A 27 -3.61 9.50 1.04
N MET A 28 -4.27 8.57 1.73
CA MET A 28 -5.64 8.71 2.26
C MET A 28 -5.72 9.68 3.45
N ASP A 29 -4.61 10.32 3.81
CA ASP A 29 -4.52 11.32 4.87
C ASP A 29 -4.86 10.78 6.27
N LEU A 30 -4.63 9.48 6.50
CA LEU A 30 -4.76 8.83 7.79
C LEU A 30 -3.48 9.02 8.63
N LEU A 31 -3.66 9.19 9.94
CA LEU A 31 -2.59 9.27 10.91
C LEU A 31 -2.13 7.87 11.29
N PHE A 32 -0.85 7.62 11.14
CA PHE A 32 -0.21 6.43 11.68
C PHE A 32 -0.20 6.51 13.20
N GLU A 33 -0.79 5.52 13.88
CA GLU A 33 -0.76 5.42 15.34
C GLU A 33 0.28 4.41 15.82
N ASP A 34 0.27 3.19 15.27
CA ASP A 34 1.13 2.12 15.77
C ASP A 34 1.44 1.06 14.69
N ARG A 35 2.52 0.31 14.89
CA ARG A 35 2.90 -0.84 14.09
C ARG A 35 3.41 -1.96 14.98
N ASP A 36 2.77 -3.11 14.87
CA ASP A 36 3.31 -4.39 15.32
C ASP A 36 3.92 -5.17 14.14
N ARG A 37 4.45 -6.36 14.38
CA ARG A 37 5.09 -7.23 13.37
C ARG A 37 4.21 -7.47 12.14
N ASP A 38 2.93 -7.71 12.36
CA ASP A 38 1.93 -8.06 11.33
C ASP A 38 0.72 -7.11 11.31
N LEU A 39 0.71 -6.06 12.15
CA LEU A 39 -0.42 -5.14 12.31
C LEU A 39 -0.02 -3.69 12.02
N LEU A 40 -0.85 -2.99 11.26
CA LEU A 40 -0.79 -1.52 11.12
C LEU A 40 -2.02 -0.85 11.74
N LEU A 41 -1.73 -0.01 12.73
CA LEU A 41 -2.52 1.00 13.42
C LEU A 41 -2.70 2.33 12.66
N PHE A 42 -3.86 2.63 12.07
CA PHE A 42 -4.14 3.97 11.53
C PHE A 42 -5.43 4.57 12.08
N ARG A 43 -5.50 5.90 12.08
CA ARG A 43 -6.67 6.65 12.52
C ARG A 43 -6.96 7.82 11.59
N GLU A 44 -8.22 8.08 11.32
CA GLU A 44 -8.61 9.20 10.47
C GLU A 44 -8.22 10.54 11.12
N LYS A 45 -7.72 11.48 10.30
CA LYS A 45 -7.63 12.88 10.74
C LYS A 45 -9.03 13.36 11.11
N LEU A 46 -9.11 14.32 12.04
CA LEU A 46 -10.33 14.92 12.61
C LEU A 46 -11.22 15.63 11.57
N ARG A 47 -11.71 14.90 10.56
CA ARG A 47 -12.46 15.40 9.40
C ARG A 47 -13.91 14.95 9.42
N PHE A 48 -14.16 13.69 9.76
CA PHE A 48 -15.52 13.13 9.73
C PHE A 48 -16.25 13.27 11.07
N ASP A 49 -15.65 12.77 12.16
CA ASP A 49 -16.12 12.98 13.53
C ASP A 49 -14.91 13.33 14.42
N PRO A 50 -14.78 14.59 14.89
CA PRO A 50 -13.67 15.03 15.73
C PRO A 50 -13.60 14.30 17.08
N PHE A 51 -14.71 13.71 17.52
CA PHE A 51 -14.81 13.02 18.81
C PHE A 51 -14.66 11.51 18.64
N ASN A 52 -15.04 10.96 17.49
CA ASN A 52 -14.97 9.54 17.17
C ASN A 52 -14.36 9.30 15.77
N PRO A 53 -13.07 9.59 15.57
CA PRO A 53 -12.41 9.26 14.30
C PRO A 53 -12.38 7.74 14.05
N VAL A 54 -12.42 7.37 12.76
CA VAL A 54 -12.34 5.96 12.34
C VAL A 54 -10.93 5.41 12.63
N GLU A 55 -10.86 4.25 13.27
CA GLU A 55 -9.65 3.43 13.37
C GLU A 55 -9.62 2.42 12.23
N VAL A 56 -8.49 2.33 11.55
CA VAL A 56 -8.20 1.34 10.51
C VAL A 56 -7.10 0.42 10.99
N LYS A 57 -7.38 -0.88 10.95
CA LYS A 57 -6.45 -1.95 11.33
C LYS A 57 -6.20 -2.82 10.12
N ILE A 58 -4.94 -3.03 9.80
CA ILE A 58 -4.52 -3.94 8.72
C ILE A 58 -3.67 -5.03 9.34
N ARG A 59 -4.12 -6.29 9.24
CA ARG A 59 -3.28 -7.44 9.59
C ARG A 59 -2.82 -8.16 8.35
N VAL A 60 -1.53 -8.46 8.28
CA VAL A 60 -0.92 -9.14 7.14
C VAL A 60 -0.31 -10.45 7.59
N ARG A 61 -0.76 -11.56 7.02
CA ARG A 61 -0.24 -12.89 7.28
C ARG A 61 0.26 -13.53 6.01
N GLU A 62 1.29 -14.35 6.12
CA GLU A 62 1.78 -15.17 5.01
C GLU A 62 0.72 -16.23 4.64
N ASP A 63 0.41 -16.35 3.35
CA ASP A 63 -0.55 -17.31 2.82
C ASP A 63 0.01 -17.94 1.53
N GLY A 64 0.79 -19.02 1.71
CA GLY A 64 1.43 -19.74 0.62
C GLY A 64 2.48 -18.91 -0.12
N ALA A 65 2.27 -18.64 -1.40
CA ALA A 65 3.17 -17.83 -2.22
C ALA A 65 2.90 -16.31 -2.10
N GLY A 66 1.86 -15.90 -1.36
CA GLY A 66 1.45 -14.52 -1.20
C GLY A 66 1.12 -14.17 0.24
N SER A 67 0.28 -13.16 0.42
CA SER A 67 -0.17 -12.68 1.72
C SER A 67 -1.69 -12.61 1.77
N ARG A 68 -2.21 -12.87 2.96
CA ARG A 68 -3.57 -12.61 3.36
C ARG A 68 -3.62 -11.33 4.17
N VAL A 69 -4.50 -10.43 3.77
CA VAL A 69 -4.64 -9.10 4.37
C VAL A 69 -6.04 -8.98 4.94
N GLU A 70 -6.13 -8.89 6.26
CA GLU A 70 -7.37 -8.55 6.96
C GLU A 70 -7.43 -7.03 7.12
N LEU A 71 -8.47 -6.40 6.58
CA LEU A 71 -8.73 -4.96 6.72
C LEU A 71 -9.93 -4.78 7.65
N GLU A 72 -9.77 -3.95 8.66
CA GLU A 72 -10.81 -3.66 9.64
C GLU A 72 -10.93 -2.16 9.88
N GLY A 73 -12.14 -1.63 9.73
CA GLY A 73 -12.49 -0.26 10.07
C GLY A 73 -13.44 -0.25 11.27
N VAL A 74 -13.16 0.59 12.26
CA VAL A 74 -13.97 0.74 13.46
C VAL A 74 -14.22 2.23 13.70
N ASN A 75 -15.49 2.60 13.85
CA ASN A 75 -15.86 3.91 14.36
C ASN A 75 -16.59 3.76 15.70
N PRO A 76 -16.09 4.33 16.81
CA PRO A 76 -16.74 4.22 18.12
C PRO A 76 -18.02 5.05 18.22
N GLY A 77 -18.22 6.02 17.32
CA GLY A 77 -19.36 6.92 17.30
C GLY A 77 -20.69 6.24 16.97
N GLU A 78 -21.76 6.99 17.20
CA GLU A 78 -23.12 6.60 16.87
C GLU A 78 -23.70 7.61 15.88
N GLY A 79 -24.12 7.14 14.71
CA GLY A 79 -24.70 8.00 13.68
C GLY A 79 -25.06 7.25 12.40
N PRO A 80 -26.03 7.78 11.63
CA PRO A 80 -26.59 7.08 10.46
C PRO A 80 -25.59 6.92 9.30
N TYR A 81 -24.49 7.69 9.28
CA TYR A 81 -23.48 7.67 8.23
C TYR A 81 -22.17 6.97 8.63
N GLN A 82 -22.03 6.58 9.89
CA GLN A 82 -20.79 6.00 10.42
C GLN A 82 -20.46 4.67 9.73
N GLU A 83 -21.45 3.80 9.56
CA GLU A 83 -21.25 2.51 8.90
C GLU A 83 -20.89 2.64 7.43
N SER A 84 -21.58 3.53 6.70
CA SER A 84 -21.29 3.80 5.29
C SER A 84 -19.90 4.37 5.11
N HIS A 85 -19.49 5.33 5.94
CA HIS A 85 -18.15 5.94 5.89
C HIS A 85 -17.05 4.90 6.14
N VAL A 86 -17.21 4.09 7.20
CA VAL A 86 -16.27 3.00 7.50
C VAL A 86 -16.16 2.02 6.34
N LYS A 87 -17.29 1.63 5.72
CA LYS A 87 -17.28 0.74 4.54
C LYS A 87 -16.56 1.37 3.36
N THR A 88 -16.87 2.62 3.02
CA THR A 88 -16.23 3.35 1.91
C THR A 88 -14.72 3.41 2.09
N LEU A 89 -14.26 3.75 3.29
CA LEU A 89 -12.83 3.84 3.59
C LEU A 89 -12.12 2.49 3.42
N ILE A 90 -12.75 1.40 3.90
CA ILE A 90 -12.16 0.06 3.78
C ILE A 90 -12.20 -0.47 2.35
N PHE A 91 -13.26 -0.20 1.59
CA PHE A 91 -13.30 -0.56 0.16
C PHE A 91 -12.26 0.22 -0.64
N GLU A 92 -12.13 1.53 -0.42
CA GLU A 92 -11.10 2.33 -1.10
C GLU A 92 -9.69 1.82 -0.80
N LEU A 93 -9.41 1.45 0.46
CA LEU A 93 -8.14 0.86 0.85
C LEU A 93 -7.90 -0.49 0.17
N MET A 94 -8.92 -1.34 0.10
CA MET A 94 -8.85 -2.64 -0.56
C MET A 94 -8.57 -2.47 -2.06
N ASP A 95 -9.36 -1.64 -2.75
CA ASP A 95 -9.22 -1.38 -4.19
C ASP A 95 -7.83 -0.84 -4.51
N ARG A 96 -7.34 0.17 -3.76
CA ARG A 96 -5.99 0.71 -3.96
C ARG A 96 -4.90 -0.32 -3.66
N LEU A 97 -5.09 -1.19 -2.67
CA LEU A 97 -4.12 -2.23 -2.34
C LEU A 97 -4.05 -3.27 -3.45
N GLU A 98 -5.21 -3.72 -3.94
CA GLU A 98 -5.31 -4.62 -5.08
C GLU A 98 -4.68 -3.99 -6.32
N ASP A 99 -5.01 -2.74 -6.66
CA ASP A 99 -4.45 -2.03 -7.81
C ASP A 99 -2.93 -1.82 -7.70
N THR A 100 -2.43 -1.46 -6.52
CA THR A 100 -0.99 -1.19 -6.33
C THR A 100 -0.18 -2.48 -6.33
N VAL A 101 -0.73 -3.58 -5.79
CA VAL A 101 -0.06 -4.87 -5.79
C VAL A 101 -0.20 -5.55 -7.16
N ALA A 102 -1.38 -5.51 -7.79
CA ALA A 102 -1.62 -6.07 -9.13
C ALA A 102 -0.89 -5.28 -10.22
N GLY A 103 -0.90 -3.95 -10.16
CA GLY A 103 -0.17 -3.08 -11.09
C GLY A 103 1.35 -3.26 -11.02
N ARG A 104 1.89 -3.77 -9.91
CA ARG A 104 3.30 -4.19 -9.83
C ARG A 104 3.61 -5.53 -10.51
N PHE A 105 2.61 -6.38 -10.73
CA PHE A 105 2.79 -7.62 -11.51
C PHE A 105 2.80 -7.38 -13.03
N ASP A 106 2.29 -6.24 -13.50
CA ASP A 106 2.44 -5.84 -14.89
C ASP A 106 3.78 -5.12 -15.16
N ASP A 107 4.46 -4.59 -14.14
CA ASP A 107 5.73 -3.89 -14.32
C ASP A 107 6.99 -4.72 -14.06
N GLU A 108 7.04 -5.71 -13.15
CA GLU A 108 8.35 -6.29 -12.79
C GLU A 108 8.37 -7.81 -12.48
N LYS A 109 8.74 -8.59 -13.51
CA LYS A 109 9.75 -9.65 -13.34
C LYS A 109 11.09 -9.00 -12.94
N GLU A 110 11.18 -8.39 -11.76
CA GLU A 110 12.46 -7.98 -11.19
C GLU A 110 13.10 -9.21 -10.53
N VAL A 111 13.96 -9.88 -11.31
CA VAL A 111 15.08 -10.58 -10.71
C VAL A 111 16.05 -9.47 -10.30
N PRO A 112 16.27 -9.18 -9.00
CA PRO A 112 17.26 -8.19 -8.62
C PRO A 112 18.61 -8.62 -9.18
N PRO A 113 19.32 -7.77 -9.95
CA PRO A 113 20.64 -8.12 -10.44
C PRO A 113 21.54 -8.40 -9.24
N ARG A 114 22.30 -9.50 -9.31
CA ARG A 114 23.18 -9.97 -8.22
C ARG A 114 24.35 -9.00 -7.94
N ASP A 115 24.48 -7.93 -8.73
CA ASP A 115 25.59 -7.01 -8.69
C ASP A 115 25.19 -5.64 -8.06
N PRO A 116 25.80 -5.24 -6.93
CA PRO A 116 25.48 -4.01 -6.23
C PRO A 116 25.81 -2.72 -7.00
N GLU A 117 26.63 -2.76 -8.05
CA GLU A 117 26.85 -1.60 -8.93
C GLU A 117 25.64 -1.36 -9.85
N ILE A 118 25.10 -2.42 -10.45
CA ILE A 118 23.94 -2.34 -11.35
C ILE A 118 22.70 -1.83 -10.60
N ALA A 119 22.50 -2.27 -9.35
CA ALA A 119 21.40 -1.80 -8.51
C ALA A 119 21.46 -0.28 -8.22
N ARG A 120 22.67 0.28 -8.06
CA ARG A 120 22.84 1.73 -7.86
C ARG A 120 22.60 2.50 -9.14
N GLU A 121 23.02 1.97 -10.28
CA GLU A 121 22.81 2.61 -11.58
C GLU A 121 21.33 2.62 -11.97
N LEU A 122 20.59 1.53 -11.66
CA LEU A 122 19.14 1.47 -11.87
C LEU A 122 18.36 2.43 -10.95
N ASP A 123 18.76 2.56 -9.68
CA ASP A 123 18.17 3.54 -8.76
C ASP A 123 18.42 4.98 -9.21
N LEU A 124 19.62 5.27 -9.74
CA LEU A 124 19.93 6.57 -10.33
C LEU A 124 19.07 6.84 -11.59
N LEU A 125 18.90 5.82 -12.43
CA LEU A 125 18.09 5.89 -13.64
C LEU A 125 16.60 6.15 -13.31
N GLY A 126 16.06 5.48 -12.30
CA GLY A 126 14.71 5.69 -11.79
C GLY A 126 14.51 7.12 -11.30
N LYS A 127 15.46 7.64 -10.51
CA LYS A 127 15.43 9.04 -10.05
C LYS A 127 15.48 10.07 -11.17
N LEU A 128 16.16 9.77 -12.29
CA LEU A 128 16.20 10.66 -13.45
C LEU A 128 14.89 10.67 -14.23
N PHE A 129 14.24 9.51 -14.33
CA PHE A 129 12.91 9.39 -14.94
C PHE A 129 11.84 10.10 -14.11
N GLU A 130 11.81 9.90 -12.78
CA GLU A 130 10.89 10.59 -11.87
C GLU A 130 11.04 12.11 -11.89
N ARG A 131 12.26 12.61 -12.18
CA ARG A 131 12.55 14.04 -12.33
C ARG A 131 12.18 14.59 -13.71
N GLY A 132 11.65 13.76 -14.61
CA GLY A 132 11.31 14.13 -15.99
C GLY A 132 12.52 14.46 -16.85
N VAL A 133 13.71 14.03 -16.45
CA VAL A 133 14.97 14.24 -17.21
C VAL A 133 15.05 13.25 -18.38
N LEU A 134 14.46 12.06 -18.21
CA LEU A 134 14.37 11.03 -19.23
C LEU A 134 12.92 10.84 -19.64
N THR A 135 12.71 10.62 -20.93
CA THR A 135 11.43 10.11 -21.43
C THR A 135 11.27 8.61 -21.13
N GLU A 136 10.04 8.11 -21.18
CA GLU A 136 9.74 6.70 -20.91
C GLU A 136 10.51 5.75 -21.85
N GLU A 137 10.67 6.14 -23.11
CA GLU A 137 11.41 5.35 -24.11
C GLU A 137 12.92 5.33 -23.79
N GLU A 138 13.49 6.45 -23.37
CA GLU A 138 14.90 6.56 -22.96
C GLU A 138 15.20 5.80 -21.67
N PHE A 139 14.26 5.84 -20.71
CA PHE A 139 14.33 5.08 -19.48
C PHE A 139 14.33 3.57 -19.76
N ARG A 140 13.38 3.06 -20.57
CA ARG A 140 13.32 1.64 -20.92
C ARG A 140 14.57 1.16 -21.64
N ARG A 141 15.07 1.95 -22.61
CA ARG A 141 16.28 1.60 -23.38
C ARG A 141 17.52 1.53 -22.48
N SER A 142 17.63 2.44 -21.52
CA SER A 142 18.76 2.50 -20.60
C SER A 142 18.69 1.42 -19.54
N LYS A 143 17.49 1.13 -19.00
CA LYS A 143 17.24 0.00 -18.08
C LYS A 143 17.60 -1.33 -18.73
N SER A 144 17.20 -1.53 -19.99
CA SER A 144 17.52 -2.75 -20.74
C SER A 144 19.03 -2.99 -20.89
N LYS A 145 19.81 -1.94 -21.18
CA LYS A 145 21.28 -2.04 -21.30
C LYS A 145 22.00 -2.37 -19.98
N LEU A 146 21.43 -1.99 -18.85
CA LEU A 146 22.00 -2.25 -17.53
C LEU A 146 21.72 -3.68 -17.04
N LEU A 147 20.74 -4.35 -17.63
CA LEU A 147 20.28 -5.68 -17.26
C LEU A 147 20.72 -6.77 -18.27
N GLU A 148 21.41 -6.39 -19.35
CA GLU A 148 22.02 -7.28 -20.36
C GLU A 148 23.37 -7.83 -19.88
#